data_AF-A0A7S3H4V2-F1
#
_entry.id   AF-A0A7S3H4V2-F1
#
_cell.length_a   1.000
_cell.length_b   1.000
_cell.length_c   1.000
_cell.angle_alpha   90.00
_cell.angle_beta   90.00
_cell.angle_gamma   90.00
#
_symmetry.space_group_name_H-M   'P 1'
#
loop_
_entity.id
_entity.type
_entity.pdbx_description
1 polymer ?
#
loop_
_entity_poly.entity_id
_entity_poly.type
_entity_poly.pdbx_seq_one_letter_code
_entity_poly.pdbx_strand_id
1 'polypeptide(L)'
;GTSASSPVVAGMVSLVNSARRAAGNSTLGWLNPALYAYAPLFVNDITSGDNKCLTANVPCCPQGFTASTGWDPVTGLGSLDFGKFLHTFTHFVAPVETPPIISEASQWMVMEGYEQA
;
A
#
# COMPACT_ATOMS: atom_id res chain seq x y z
N GLY A 1 -13.15 2.70 20.55
CA GLY A 1 -12.15 3.75 20.25
C GLY A 1 -11.12 3.23 19.26
N THR A 2 -10.25 4.11 18.75
CA THR A 2 -9.18 3.76 17.78
C THR A 2 -8.22 2.68 18.28
N SER A 3 -8.13 2.49 19.60
CA SER A 3 -7.40 1.38 20.23
C SER A 3 -7.88 -0.01 19.78
N ALA A 4 -9.11 -0.14 19.28
CA ALA A 4 -9.61 -1.40 18.70
C ALA A 4 -9.30 -1.51 17.19
N SER A 5 -9.29 -0.39 16.45
CA SER A 5 -8.99 -0.42 15.01
C SER A 5 -7.51 -0.66 14.72
N SER A 6 -6.60 -0.12 15.53
CA SER A 6 -5.15 -0.34 15.38
C SER A 6 -4.75 -1.82 15.37
N PRO A 7 -5.12 -2.66 16.35
CA PRO A 7 -4.77 -4.08 16.33
C PRO A 7 -5.49 -4.86 15.23
N VAL A 8 -6.68 -4.43 14.79
CA VAL A 8 -7.39 -5.05 13.65
C VAL A 8 -6.58 -4.89 12.36
N VAL A 9 -6.15 -3.67 12.04
CA VAL A 9 -5.32 -3.40 10.85
C VAL A 9 -3.97 -4.11 10.96
N ALA A 10 -3.34 -4.11 12.15
CA ALA A 10 -2.09 -4.83 12.38
C ALA A 10 -2.23 -6.35 12.13
N GLY A 11 -3.35 -6.95 12.56
CA GLY A 11 -3.68 -8.35 12.31
C GLY A 11 -3.82 -8.65 10.81
N MET A 12 -4.54 -7.81 10.07
CA MET A 12 -4.68 -7.93 8.62
C MET A 12 -3.31 -7.89 7.91
N VAL A 13 -2.45 -6.93 8.27
CA VAL A 13 -1.09 -6.81 7.71
C VAL A 13 -0.23 -8.04 8.04
N SER A 14 -0.36 -8.59 9.25
CA SER A 14 0.35 -9.81 9.66
C SER A 14 -0.07 -11.04 8.83
N LEU A 15 -1.36 -11.19 8.55
CA LEU A 15 -1.88 -12.26 7.69
C LEU A 15 -1.38 -12.11 6.25
N VAL A 16 -1.41 -10.90 5.69
CA VAL A 16 -0.86 -10.63 4.34
C VAL A 16 0.64 -10.92 4.30
N ASN A 17 1.41 -10.50 5.31
CA ASN A 17 2.83 -10.81 5.39
C ASN A 17 3.10 -12.32 5.46
N SER A 18 2.24 -13.07 6.14
CA SER A 18 2.34 -14.53 6.21
C SER A 18 2.07 -15.17 4.84
N ALA A 19 1.04 -14.70 4.13
CA ALA A 19 0.75 -15.15 2.77
C ALA A 19 1.87 -14.79 1.77
N ARG A 20 2.43 -13.58 1.87
CA ARG A 20 3.58 -13.14 1.05
C ARG A 20 4.80 -14.03 1.28
N ARG A 21 5.14 -14.32 2.55
CA ARG A 21 6.24 -15.24 2.87
C ARG A 21 6.02 -16.65 2.34
N ALA A 22 4.80 -17.18 2.43
CA ALA A 22 4.46 -18.49 1.87
C ALA A 22 4.62 -18.54 0.34
N ALA A 23 4.48 -17.40 -0.33
CA ALA A 23 4.73 -17.22 -1.76
C ALA A 23 6.18 -16.81 -2.12
N GLY A 24 7.11 -16.80 -1.16
CA GLY A 24 8.51 -16.41 -1.39
C GLY A 24 8.77 -14.90 -1.49
N ASN A 25 7.77 -14.05 -1.20
CA ASN A 25 7.89 -12.60 -1.24
C ASN A 25 8.35 -12.01 0.10
N SER A 26 8.96 -10.82 0.05
CA SER A 26 9.28 -10.00 1.23
C SER A 26 8.02 -9.50 1.95
N THR A 27 8.12 -9.07 3.20
CA THR A 27 7.01 -8.42 3.91
C THR A 27 6.71 -7.02 3.37
N LEU A 28 5.56 -6.45 3.72
CA LEU A 28 5.10 -5.14 3.22
C LEU A 28 5.93 -3.94 3.72
N GLY A 29 6.61 -4.05 4.86
CA GLY A 29 7.46 -2.99 5.39
C GLY A 29 6.72 -1.66 5.62
N TRP A 30 7.32 -0.55 5.15
CA TRP A 30 6.71 0.78 5.22
C TRP A 30 5.51 0.89 4.29
N LEU A 31 4.33 0.76 4.87
CA LEU A 31 3.09 0.50 4.13
C LEU A 31 2.48 1.78 3.51
N ASN A 32 2.74 2.96 4.05
CA ASN A 32 2.06 4.19 3.63
C ASN A 32 2.14 4.49 2.13
N PRO A 33 3.31 4.46 1.46
CA PRO A 33 3.39 4.77 0.02
C PRO A 33 2.49 3.85 -0.81
N ALA A 34 2.46 2.55 -0.49
CA ALA A 34 1.61 1.59 -1.18
C ALA A 34 0.12 1.81 -0.87
N LEU A 35 -0.24 2.20 0.36
CA LEU A 35 -1.63 2.51 0.69
C LEU A 35 -2.16 3.65 -0.16
N TYR A 36 -1.44 4.77 -0.22
CA TYR A 36 -1.88 5.94 -0.98
C TYR A 36 -1.86 5.70 -2.50
N ALA A 37 -0.94 4.88 -3.01
CA ALA A 37 -0.88 4.56 -4.44
C ALA A 37 -2.03 3.66 -4.91
N TYR A 38 -2.51 2.75 -4.05
CA TYR A 38 -3.41 1.65 -4.46
C TYR A 38 -4.73 1.62 -3.70
N ALA A 39 -5.03 2.60 -2.85
CA ALA A 39 -6.21 2.62 -1.98
C ALA A 39 -7.52 2.21 -2.69
N PRO A 40 -7.86 2.75 -3.89
CA PRO A 40 -9.13 2.44 -4.56
C PRO A 40 -9.35 0.95 -4.85
N LEU A 41 -8.30 0.12 -4.82
CA LEU A 41 -8.39 -1.32 -5.07
C LEU A 41 -8.91 -2.10 -3.86
N PHE A 42 -8.75 -1.60 -2.63
CA PHE A 42 -8.99 -2.39 -1.42
C PHE A 42 -9.58 -1.63 -0.24
N VAL A 43 -9.90 -0.35 -0.37
CA VAL A 43 -10.58 0.40 0.68
C VAL A 43 -12.07 0.53 0.39
N ASN A 44 -12.88 0.53 1.44
CA ASN A 44 -14.23 1.08 1.40
C ASN A 44 -14.13 2.52 1.89
N ASP A 45 -14.48 3.47 1.01
CA ASP A 45 -14.49 4.90 1.27
C ASP A 45 -15.68 5.28 2.17
N ILE A 46 -15.44 6.06 3.22
CA ILE A 46 -16.47 6.50 4.17
C ILE A 46 -16.76 7.96 3.84
N THR A 47 -17.97 8.24 3.36
CA THR A 47 -18.32 9.56 2.82
C THR A 47 -19.32 10.33 3.69
N SER A 48 -19.64 9.82 4.88
CA SER A 48 -20.60 10.42 5.79
C SER A 48 -20.18 10.29 7.24
N GLY A 49 -20.31 11.38 8.00
CA GLY A 49 -19.98 11.45 9.43
C GLY A 49 -19.03 12.62 9.74
N ASP A 50 -18.76 12.83 11.03
CA ASP A 50 -17.78 13.81 11.52
C ASP A 50 -17.09 13.32 12.80
N ASN A 51 -16.04 14.03 13.22
CA ASN A 51 -15.30 13.75 14.45
C ASN A 51 -15.51 14.81 15.54
N LYS A 52 -16.67 15.45 15.60
CA LYS A 52 -16.97 16.50 16.60
C LYS A 52 -17.25 15.94 17.99
N CYS A 53 -17.68 14.69 18.09
CA CYS A 53 -18.07 14.05 19.34
C CYS A 53 -16.99 13.08 19.84
N LEU A 54 -16.58 13.20 21.12
CA LEU A 54 -15.48 12.40 21.68
C LEU A 54 -15.95 11.10 22.36
N THR A 55 -16.96 11.19 23.23
CA THR A 55 -17.47 10.05 24.01
C THR A 55 -18.91 10.29 24.45
N ALA A 56 -19.61 9.22 24.82
CA ALA A 56 -20.94 9.32 25.42
C ALA A 56 -20.90 10.25 26.63
N ASN A 57 -21.84 11.18 26.70
CA ASN A 57 -22.00 12.18 27.77
C ASN A 57 -21.03 13.37 27.76
N VAL A 58 -20.28 13.59 26.67
CA VAL A 58 -19.55 14.85 26.44
C VAL A 58 -20.20 15.59 25.27
N PRO A 59 -20.57 16.89 25.42
CA PRO A 59 -21.07 17.69 24.31
C PRO A 59 -20.08 17.70 23.14
N CYS A 60 -20.58 17.59 21.92
CA CYS A 60 -19.73 17.64 20.74
C CYS A 60 -19.14 19.04 20.55
N CYS A 61 -17.91 19.10 20.06
CA CYS A 61 -17.23 20.34 19.73
C CYS A 61 -17.95 21.05 18.57
N PRO A 62 -18.02 22.40 18.56
CA PRO A 62 -18.49 23.15 17.41
C PRO A 62 -17.61 22.94 16.16
N GLN A 63 -16.32 22.73 16.37
CA GLN A 63 -15.31 22.49 15.33
C GLN A 63 -15.02 21.00 15.17
N GLY A 64 -14.69 20.60 13.95
CA GLY A 64 -14.29 19.25 13.56
C GLY A 64 -14.22 19.14 12.04
N PHE A 65 -13.90 17.95 11.56
CA PHE A 65 -13.89 17.66 10.13
C PHE A 65 -15.03 16.74 9.74
N THR A 66 -15.39 16.75 8.46
CA THR A 66 -16.45 15.92 7.89
C THR A 66 -15.84 14.91 6.92
N ALA A 67 -16.36 13.69 6.93
CA ALA A 67 -15.98 12.65 6.00
C ALA A 67 -16.41 13.02 4.57
N SER A 68 -15.63 12.66 3.56
CA SER A 68 -15.91 13.04 2.16
C SER A 68 -15.34 12.01 1.19
N THR A 69 -15.65 12.12 -0.10
CA THR A 69 -15.07 11.23 -1.12
C THR A 69 -13.55 11.29 -1.13
N GLY A 70 -12.92 10.12 -1.07
CA GLY A 70 -11.47 9.96 -1.13
C GLY A 70 -10.82 10.00 0.25
N TRP A 71 -9.68 10.70 0.36
CA TRP A 71 -9.03 10.86 1.66
C TRP A 71 -9.70 11.97 2.46
N ASP A 72 -9.97 11.73 3.74
CA ASP A 72 -10.45 12.75 4.66
C ASP A 72 -9.79 12.66 6.06
N PRO A 73 -9.79 13.75 6.85
CA PRO A 73 -9.18 13.77 8.19
C PRO A 73 -10.06 13.15 9.29
N VAL A 74 -11.12 12.42 8.93
CA VAL A 74 -11.99 11.66 9.86
C VAL A 74 -11.64 10.16 9.78
N THR A 75 -11.53 9.61 8.58
CA THR A 75 -11.35 8.18 8.31
C THR A 75 -10.13 7.85 7.44
N GLY A 76 -9.39 8.86 6.97
CA GLY A 76 -8.24 8.66 6.10
C GLY A 76 -8.69 8.14 4.74
N LEU A 77 -8.11 7.02 4.30
CA LEU A 77 -8.49 6.33 3.06
C LEU A 77 -9.77 5.48 3.22
N GLY A 78 -10.32 5.38 4.44
CA GLY A 78 -11.43 4.50 4.77
C GLY A 78 -11.02 3.16 5.38
N SER A 79 -11.91 2.18 5.30
CA SER A 79 -11.71 0.85 5.92
C SER A 79 -11.12 -0.16 4.94
N LEU A 80 -10.24 -1.04 5.41
CA LEU A 80 -9.68 -2.10 4.56
C LEU A 80 -10.71 -3.21 4.29
N ASP A 81 -10.93 -3.51 3.03
CA ASP A 81 -11.51 -4.79 2.58
C ASP A 81 -10.38 -5.83 2.57
N PHE A 82 -10.39 -6.74 3.55
CA PHE A 82 -9.29 -7.70 3.72
C PHE A 82 -9.09 -8.61 2.50
N GLY A 83 -10.18 -9.03 1.84
CA GLY A 83 -10.08 -9.92 0.67
C GLY A 83 -9.37 -9.24 -0.49
N LYS A 84 -9.75 -8.00 -0.78
CA LYS A 84 -9.12 -7.18 -1.82
C LYS A 84 -7.69 -6.77 -1.45
N PHE A 85 -7.46 -6.43 -0.18
CA PHE A 85 -6.13 -6.08 0.33
C PHE A 85 -5.16 -7.26 0.21
N LEU A 86 -5.58 -8.45 0.63
CA LEU A 86 -4.80 -9.68 0.49
C LEU A 86 -4.50 -9.98 -0.98
N HIS A 87 -5.51 -9.95 -1.84
CA HIS A 87 -5.35 -10.19 -3.27
C HIS A 87 -4.33 -9.22 -3.89
N THR A 88 -4.53 -7.92 -3.65
CA THR A 88 -3.66 -6.84 -4.16
C THR A 88 -2.21 -7.09 -3.78
N PHE A 89 -1.91 -7.44 -2.52
CA PHE A 89 -0.55 -7.52 -2.02
C PHE A 89 0.10 -8.91 -2.06
N THR A 90 -0.61 -9.95 -2.50
CA THR A 90 -0.03 -11.30 -2.70
C THR A 90 0.18 -11.63 -4.16
N HIS A 91 -0.62 -11.02 -5.05
CA HIS A 91 -0.52 -11.19 -6.50
C HIS A 91 0.00 -9.93 -7.20
N PHE A 92 0.53 -8.96 -6.43
CA PHE A 92 1.16 -7.77 -6.99
C PHE A 92 2.42 -8.14 -7.76
N VAL A 93 2.37 -8.05 -9.08
CA VAL A 93 3.57 -7.90 -9.91
C VAL A 93 3.87 -6.41 -9.93
N ALA A 94 4.93 -5.97 -9.24
CA ALA A 94 5.36 -4.58 -9.34
C ALA A 94 5.60 -4.24 -10.83
N PRO A 95 5.25 -3.03 -11.30
CA PRO A 95 5.72 -2.56 -12.59
C PRO A 95 7.25 -2.68 -12.58
N VAL A 96 7.77 -3.50 -13.48
CA VAL A 96 9.21 -3.70 -13.62
C VAL A 96 9.76 -2.40 -14.20
N GLU A 97 10.17 -1.45 -13.36
CA GLU A 97 11.09 -0.40 -13.78
C GLU A 97 12.49 -1.02 -13.90
N THR A 98 12.68 -1.87 -14.90
CA THR A 98 14.02 -2.16 -15.41
C THR A 98 14.35 -1.08 -16.43
N PRO A 99 15.25 -0.12 -16.14
CA PRO A 99 15.90 0.61 -17.21
C PRO A 99 16.63 -0.40 -18.12
N PRO A 100 16.70 -0.16 -19.44
CA PRO A 100 17.40 -1.07 -20.35
C PRO A 100 18.86 -1.20 -19.88
N ILE A 101 19.29 -2.42 -19.59
CA ILE A 101 20.72 -2.73 -19.40
C ILE A 101 21.37 -2.57 -20.78
N ILE A 102 21.88 -1.37 -21.07
CA ILE A 102 22.98 -1.23 -22.01
C ILE A 102 24.26 -1.43 -21.21
N SER A 103 24.70 -2.69 -21.09
CA SER A 103 26.06 -2.99 -20.68
C SER A 103 26.98 -2.73 -21.88
N GLU A 104 27.46 -1.50 -22.04
CA GLU A 104 28.46 -1.15 -23.07
C GLU A 104 29.85 -1.78 -22.82
N ALA A 105 30.00 -2.60 -21.78
CA ALA A 105 31.27 -3.24 -21.44
C ALA A 105 31.51 -4.60 -22.13
N SER A 106 30.59 -5.12 -22.95
CA SER A 106 30.74 -6.43 -23.61
C SER A 106 30.89 -6.38 -25.13
N GLN A 107 31.00 -5.18 -25.74
CA GLN A 107 31.15 -5.01 -27.19
C GLN A 107 32.60 -5.03 -27.70
N TRP A 108 33.62 -5.06 -26.83
CA TRP A 108 35.03 -5.00 -27.23
C TRP A 108 35.78 -6.35 -27.20
N MET A 109 35.17 -7.43 -26.70
CA MET A 109 35.87 -8.72 -26.51
C MET A 109 35.65 -9.76 -27.63
N VAL A 110 35.09 -9.36 -28.77
CA VAL A 110 34.79 -10.29 -29.89
C VAL A 110 35.52 -9.92 -31.21
N MET A 111 36.34 -8.86 -31.24
CA MET A 111 36.92 -8.36 -32.50
C MET A 111 38.45 -8.46 -32.66
N GLU A 112 39.19 -9.12 -31.76
CA GLU A 112 40.66 -9.29 -31.93
C GLU A 112 41.06 -10.61 -32.62
N GLY A 113 40.23 -11.13 -33.53
CA GLY A 113 40.46 -12.43 -34.19
C GLY A 113 40.39 -12.46 -35.71
N TYR A 114 40.16 -11.33 -36.39
CA TYR A 114 40.01 -11.31 -37.85
C TYR A 114 40.58 -10.01 -38.42
N GLU A 115 41.87 -10.03 -38.78
CA GLU A 115 42.41 -9.61 -40.08
C GLU A 115 43.93 -9.50 -40.01
N GLN A 116 44.59 -10.61 -40.33
CA GLN A 116 45.84 -10.57 -41.07
C GLN A 116 45.49 -10.24 -42.53
N ALA A 117 45.90 -9.07 -42.98
CA ALA A 117 46.29 -8.76 -44.37
C ALA A 117 47.34 -7.64 -44.33
#